data_AF-A0AA47G9S0-F1
#
_entry.id   AF-A0AA47G9S0-F1
#
_cell.length_a   1.000
_cell.length_b   1.000
_cell.length_c   1.000
_cell.angle_alpha   90.00
_cell.angle_beta   90.00
_cell.angle_gamma   90.00
#
_symmetry.space_group_name_H-M   'P 1'
#
loop_
_entity.id
_entity.type
_entity.pdbx_description
1 polymer ?
#
loop_
_entity_poly.entity_id
_entity_poly.type
_entity_poly.pdbx_seq_one_letter_code
_entity_poly.pdbx_strand_id
1 'polypeptide(L)'
;MMADLGYDSAIITSSDYHMLRTKMIYERQNRHYGFDLTYEASYREIDGKNVQWNEGPSYLKAGGFREIKKFWGYVLFLYHWVDEE
;
A
#
# COMPACT_ATOMS: atom_id res chain seq x y z
N MET A 1 8.37 -16.88 -7.97
CA MET A 1 9.20 -16.47 -6.82
C MET A 1 8.68 -17.02 -5.47
N MET A 2 7.45 -16.78 -5.01
CA MET A 2 6.96 -17.44 -3.75
C MET A 2 6.60 -18.92 -3.94
N ALA A 3 5.80 -19.24 -4.95
CA ALA A 3 5.41 -20.62 -5.26
C ALA A 3 6.62 -21.53 -5.53
N ASP A 4 7.60 -21.03 -6.29
CA ASP A 4 8.82 -21.78 -6.61
C ASP A 4 9.69 -22.07 -5.37
N LEU A 5 9.55 -21.26 -4.32
CA LEU A 5 10.24 -21.43 -3.04
C LEU A 5 9.41 -22.25 -2.02
N GLY A 6 8.22 -22.71 -2.42
CA GLY A 6 7.34 -23.50 -1.55
C GLY A 6 6.67 -22.69 -0.43
N TYR A 7 6.60 -21.36 -0.55
CA TYR A 7 5.88 -20.53 0.42
C TYR A 7 4.38 -20.47 0.12
N ASP A 8 3.58 -20.50 1.19
CA ASP A 8 2.12 -20.42 1.16
C ASP A 8 1.57 -19.09 1.69
N SER A 9 2.40 -18.32 2.39
CA SER A 9 1.99 -17.13 3.13
C SER A 9 3.06 -16.03 3.12
N ALA A 10 2.64 -14.78 3.33
CA ALA A 10 3.55 -13.65 3.49
C ALA A 10 2.96 -12.53 4.34
N ILE A 11 3.84 -11.82 5.05
CA ILE A 11 3.53 -10.53 5.68
C ILE A 11 3.97 -9.42 4.71
N ILE A 12 3.00 -8.67 4.21
CA ILE A 12 3.20 -7.53 3.31
C ILE A 12 3.26 -6.26 4.15
N THR A 13 4.41 -5.61 4.16
CA THR A 13 4.63 -4.35 4.87
C THR A 13 4.72 -3.18 3.89
N SER A 14 4.13 -2.06 4.24
CA SER A 14 4.16 -0.82 3.46
C SER A 14 3.88 0.36 4.40
N SER A 15 4.12 1.59 3.95
CA SER A 15 3.68 2.77 4.71
C SER A 15 2.16 2.78 4.80
N ASP A 16 1.62 3.24 5.92
CA ASP A 16 0.17 3.33 6.18
C ASP A 16 -0.61 4.05 5.06
N TYR A 17 -0.05 5.11 4.49
CA TYR A 17 -0.66 5.85 3.36
C TYR A 17 -0.57 5.14 2.00
N HIS A 18 0.29 4.13 1.84
CA HIS A 18 0.38 3.29 0.64
C HIS A 18 -0.43 1.99 0.77
N MET A 19 -0.72 1.55 2.00
CA MET A 19 -1.21 0.20 2.27
C MET A 19 -2.51 -0.15 1.55
N LEU A 20 -3.43 0.80 1.39
CA LEU A 20 -4.68 0.58 0.66
C LEU A 20 -4.44 0.16 -0.80
N ARG A 21 -3.51 0.85 -1.48
CA ARG A 21 -3.14 0.55 -2.87
C ARG A 21 -2.32 -0.74 -2.95
N THR A 22 -1.38 -0.94 -2.02
CA THR A 22 -0.61 -2.19 -1.90
C THR A 22 -1.56 -3.39 -1.79
N LYS A 23 -2.47 -3.39 -0.81
CA LYS A 23 -3.44 -4.47 -0.60
C LYS A 23 -4.24 -4.75 -1.85
N MET A 24 -4.79 -3.72 -2.49
CA MET A 24 -5.59 -3.91 -3.71
C MET A 24 -4.79 -4.59 -4.83
N ILE A 25 -3.53 -4.21 -5.05
CA ILE A 25 -2.67 -4.81 -6.08
C ILE A 25 -2.37 -6.27 -5.74
N TYR A 26 -1.94 -6.55 -4.50
CA TYR A 26 -1.62 -7.90 -4.06
C TYR A 26 -2.84 -8.81 -4.13
N GLU A 27 -3.99 -8.39 -3.59
CA GLU A 27 -5.24 -9.15 -3.68
C GLU A 27 -5.66 -9.42 -5.12
N ARG A 28 -5.49 -8.43 -6.03
CA ARG A 28 -5.83 -8.60 -7.44
C ARG A 28 -4.99 -9.69 -8.10
N GLN A 29 -3.69 -9.73 -7.84
CA GLN A 29 -2.80 -10.76 -8.39
C GLN A 29 -2.97 -12.11 -7.68
N ASN A 30 -3.18 -12.09 -6.36
CA ASN A 30 -3.26 -13.28 -5.53
C ASN A 30 -4.49 -14.15 -5.81
N ARG A 31 -5.52 -13.62 -6.50
CA ARG A 31 -6.66 -14.39 -7.01
C ARG A 31 -6.28 -15.63 -7.83
N HIS A 32 -5.09 -15.63 -8.42
CA HIS A 32 -4.58 -16.73 -9.23
C HIS A 32 -3.70 -17.72 -8.46
N TYR A 33 -3.28 -17.38 -7.25
CA TYR A 33 -2.27 -18.14 -6.50
C TYR A 33 -2.77 -18.66 -5.15
N GLY A 34 -3.65 -17.91 -4.46
CA GLY A 34 -4.23 -18.34 -3.20
C GLY A 34 -3.26 -18.32 -2.01
N PHE A 35 -2.26 -17.43 -2.00
CA PHE A 35 -1.39 -17.25 -0.83
C PHE A 35 -2.16 -16.62 0.34
N ASP A 36 -1.78 -16.93 1.57
CA ASP A 36 -2.28 -16.25 2.76
C ASP A 36 -1.48 -14.97 3.02
N LEU A 37 -2.12 -13.82 2.83
CA LEU A 37 -1.47 -12.52 2.88
C LEU A 37 -1.93 -11.73 4.11
N THR A 38 -1.00 -11.47 5.01
CA THR A 38 -1.20 -10.53 6.14
C THR A 38 -0.63 -9.17 5.76
N TYR A 39 -1.36 -8.09 6.05
CA TYR A 39 -0.96 -6.72 5.68
C TYR A 39 -0.69 -5.91 6.94
N GLU A 40 0.53 -5.41 7.07
CA GLU A 40 0.97 -4.67 8.25
C GLU A 40 1.48 -3.28 7.86
N ALA A 41 0.77 -2.26 8.30
CA ALA A 41 1.11 -0.88 8.02
C ALA A 41 2.25 -0.40 8.93
N SER A 42 3.26 0.19 8.32
CA SER A 42 4.32 0.92 9.03
C SER A 42 3.94 2.40 9.14
N TYR A 43 4.09 2.93 10.35
CA TYR A 43 3.83 4.33 10.66
C TYR A 43 5.14 5.12 10.67
N ARG A 44 5.06 6.43 10.43
CA ARG A 44 6.23 7.30 10.50
C ARG A 44 6.46 7.72 11.94
N GLU A 45 7.71 7.64 12.41
CA GLU A 45 8.09 8.21 13.69
C GLU A 45 8.31 9.72 13.54
N ILE A 46 7.64 10.51 14.37
CA ILE A 46 7.79 11.96 14.49
C ILE A 46 7.81 12.28 15.99
N ASP A 47 8.89 12.91 16.45
CA ASP A 47 9.10 13.28 17.87
C ASP A 47 8.92 12.11 18.84
N GLY A 48 9.44 10.93 18.48
CA GLY A 48 9.38 9.71 19.29
C GLY A 48 7.99 9.06 19.38
N LYS A 49 7.05 9.47 18.52
CA LYS A 49 5.71 8.87 18.40
C LYS A 49 5.48 8.37 16.99
N ASN A 50 4.86 7.20 16.87
CA ASN A 50 4.33 6.73 15.60
C ASN A 50 3.06 7.53 15.26
N VAL A 51 3.07 8.17 14.09
CA VAL A 51 1.98 9.05 13.66
C VAL A 51 1.36 8.49 12.38
N GLN A 52 0.02 8.42 12.37
CA GLN A 52 -0.73 8.08 11.17
C GLN A 52 -0.63 9.19 10.14
N TRP A 53 -0.82 8.84 8.87
CA TRP A 53 -0.52 9.79 7.81
C TRP A 53 -1.41 11.04 7.81
N ASN A 54 -2.65 10.90 8.28
CA ASN A 54 -3.65 11.95 8.42
C ASN A 54 -3.45 12.80 9.70
N GLU A 55 -2.65 12.33 10.65
CA GLU A 55 -2.32 13.00 11.91
C GLU A 55 -0.97 13.73 11.85
N GLY A 56 -0.13 13.39 10.87
CA GLY A 56 1.19 13.99 10.66
C GLY A 56 1.18 15.42 10.11
N PRO A 57 2.37 16.00 9.87
CA PRO A 57 2.51 17.34 9.29
C PRO A 57 1.89 17.46 7.89
N SER A 58 1.72 18.69 7.41
CA SER A 58 1.04 19.00 6.15
C SER A 58 1.59 18.24 4.94
N TYR A 59 2.92 18.09 4.84
CA TYR A 59 3.56 17.36 3.74
C TYR A 59 3.15 15.87 3.71
N LEU A 60 2.91 15.29 4.89
CA LEU A 60 2.60 13.88 5.04
C LEU A 60 1.13 13.62 4.71
N LYS A 61 0.24 14.53 5.16
CA LYS A 61 -1.17 14.55 4.72
C LYS A 61 -1.28 14.70 3.21
N ALA A 62 -0.52 15.63 2.62
CA ALA A 62 -0.51 15.84 1.17
C ALA A 62 -0.09 14.57 0.41
N GLY A 63 0.96 13.89 0.89
CA GLY A 63 1.39 12.59 0.35
C GLY A 63 0.28 11.53 0.41
N GLY A 64 -0.38 11.37 1.56
CA GLY A 64 -1.45 10.38 1.71
C GLY A 64 -2.70 10.70 0.87
N PHE A 65 -3.09 11.98 0.75
CA PHE A 65 -4.17 12.38 -0.15
C PHE A 65 -3.85 12.10 -1.62
N ARG A 66 -2.58 12.31 -2.03
CA ARG A 66 -2.15 11.94 -3.38
C ARG A 66 -2.29 10.43 -3.61
N GLU A 67 -1.90 9.60 -2.64
CA GLU A 67 -2.07 8.15 -2.74
C GLU A 67 -3.53 7.70 -2.81
N ILE A 68 -4.45 8.37 -2.12
CA ILE A 68 -5.89 8.10 -2.26
C ILE A 68 -6.37 8.39 -3.68
N LYS A 69 -5.91 9.48 -4.30
CA LYS A 69 -6.23 9.77 -5.72
C LYS A 69 -5.66 8.70 -6.64
N LYS A 70 -4.40 8.30 -6.43
CA LYS A 70 -3.77 7.22 -7.19
C LYS A 70 -4.48 5.89 -7.02
N PHE A 71 -4.96 5.57 -5.81
CA PHE A 71 -5.74 4.36 -5.55
C PHE A 71 -6.96 4.26 -6.48
N TRP A 72 -7.76 5.32 -6.61
CA TRP A 72 -8.91 5.31 -7.52
C TRP A 72 -8.49 5.20 -8.98
N GLY A 73 -7.40 5.85 -9.39
CA GLY A 73 -6.82 5.64 -10.72
C GLY A 73 -6.45 4.17 -10.97
N TYR A 74 -5.81 3.53 -10.00
CA TYR A 74 -5.43 2.11 -10.08
C TYR A 74 -6.62 1.16 -10.08
N VAL A 75 -7.68 1.48 -9.32
CA VAL A 75 -8.95 0.74 -9.34
C VAL A 75 -9.55 0.78 -10.75
N LEU A 76 -9.48 1.94 -11.42
CA LEU A 76 -9.99 2.18 -12.77
C LEU A 76 -8.99 1.85 -13.90
N PHE A 77 -7.84 1.24 -13.58
CA PHE A 77 -6.78 0.89 -14.55
C PHE A 77 -6.16 2.09 -15.29
N LEU A 78 -6.24 3.29 -14.71
CA LEU A 78 -5.71 4.55 -15.27
C LEU A 78 -4.25 4.80 -14.89
N TYR A 79 -3.41 3.77 -14.84
CA TYR A 79 -2.04 3.83 -14.29
C TYR A 79 -1.19 4.94 -14.93
N HIS A 80 -1.23 5.05 -16.25
CA HIS A 80 -0.50 6.07 -17.01
C HIS A 80 -0.88 7.51 -16.63
N TRP A 81 -2.10 7.75 -16.14
CA TRP A 81 -2.60 9.09 -15.84
C TRP A 81 -2.35 9.52 -14.40
N VAL A 82 -2.07 8.56 -13.50
CA VAL A 82 -1.92 8.83 -12.06
C VAL A 82 -0.50 8.65 -11.56
N ASP A 83 0.37 8.05 -12.37
CA ASP A 83 1.80 7.91 -12.08
C ASP A 83 2.69 8.91 -12.84
N GLU A 84 2.12 9.78 -13.68
CA GLU A 84 2.82 10.95 -14.23
C GLU A 84 3.03 12.02 -13.13
N GLU A 85 4.11 11.87 -12.37
CA GLU A 85 4.79 12.94 -11.61
C GLU A 85 6.31 12.73 -11.63
#